data_AF-A0A9P7X178-F1
#
_entry.id   AF-A0A9P7X178-F1
#
_cell.length_a   1.000
_cell.length_b   1.000
_cell.length_c   1.000
_cell.angle_alpha   90.00
_cell.angle_beta   90.00
_cell.angle_gamma   90.00
#
_symmetry.space_group_name_H-M   'P 1'
#
loop_
_entity.id
_entity.type
_entity.pdbx_description
1 polymer ?
#
loop_
_entity_poly.entity_id
_entity_poly.type
_entity_poly.pdbx_seq_one_letter_code
_entity_poly.pdbx_strand_id
1 'polypeptide(L)'
;MRSKPDKKGTVLIGLGGGSPIDAAKAISYFTQQETGGTSVPQVEIPTTLSAAEFTMSAGFTSEQGHKTGVASTAVIPKVWMRPR
;
A
#
# COMPACT_ATOMS: atom_id res chain seq x y z
N MET A 1 17.38 -19.82 11.18
CA MET A 1 15.95 -20.14 10.99
C MET A 1 15.18 -18.84 11.06
N ARG A 2 14.69 -18.31 9.93
CA ARG A 2 13.81 -17.14 9.93
C ARG A 2 12.41 -17.69 10.22
N SER A 3 11.87 -17.42 11.42
CA SER A 3 10.52 -17.86 11.78
C SER A 3 9.55 -17.34 10.72
N LYS A 4 8.74 -18.24 10.14
CA LYS A 4 7.60 -17.83 9.32
C LYS A 4 6.74 -16.95 10.22
N PRO A 5 6.44 -15.68 9.85
CA PRO A 5 5.50 -14.89 10.62
C PRO A 5 4.16 -15.64 10.65
N ASP A 6 3.51 -15.63 11.81
CA ASP A 6 2.23 -16.30 12.05
C ASP A 6 1.26 -16.00 10.90
N LYS A 7 0.78 -17.05 10.22
CA LYS A 7 -0.20 -16.95 9.14
C LYS A 7 -1.60 -16.61 9.69
N LYS A 8 -1.74 -15.51 10.41
CA LYS A 8 -3.02 -14.80 10.50
C LYS A 8 -3.15 -13.99 9.21
N GLY A 9 -4.31 -14.03 8.57
CA GLY A 9 -4.55 -13.23 7.37
C GLY A 9 -4.46 -11.75 7.72
N THR A 10 -3.45 -11.06 7.19
CA THR A 10 -3.27 -9.61 7.36
C THR A 10 -3.84 -8.89 6.14
N VAL A 11 -4.60 -7.83 6.38
CA VAL A 11 -5.12 -6.92 5.36
C VAL A 11 -4.77 -5.49 5.77
N LEU A 12 -4.29 -4.69 4.82
CA LEU A 12 -4.07 -3.26 5.03
C LEU A 12 -5.36 -2.49 4.70
N ILE A 13 -5.68 -1.50 5.53
CA ILE A 13 -6.82 -0.61 5.28
C ILE A 13 -6.28 0.82 5.24
N GLY A 14 -6.25 1.42 4.06
CA GLY A 14 -5.98 2.85 3.91
C GLY A 14 -7.27 3.64 4.00
N LEU A 15 -7.36 4.52 4.98
CA LEU A 15 -8.49 5.41 5.20
C LEU A 15 -7.98 6.86 5.14
N GLY A 16 -8.44 7.62 4.14
CA GLY A 16 -8.04 9.02 4.01
C GLY A 16 -7.84 9.44 2.56
N GLY A 17 -7.00 10.46 2.36
CA GLY A 17 -6.62 10.90 1.02
C GLY A 17 -5.45 10.11 0.44
N GLY A 18 -4.77 10.70 -0.54
CA GLY A 18 -3.65 10.04 -1.23
C GLY A 18 -2.49 9.65 -0.31
N SER A 19 -2.22 10.41 0.76
CA SER A 19 -1.10 10.11 1.67
C SER A 19 -1.31 8.82 2.47
N PRO A 20 -2.43 8.58 3.17
CA PRO A 20 -2.71 7.29 3.79
C PRO A 20 -2.72 6.10 2.80
N ILE A 21 -3.27 6.31 1.60
CA ILE A 21 -3.33 5.27 0.55
C ILE A 21 -1.91 4.93 0.04
N ASP A 22 -1.10 5.94 -0.26
CA ASP A 22 0.29 5.75 -0.70
C ASP A 22 1.14 5.12 0.41
N ALA A 23 0.90 5.46 1.67
CA ALA A 23 1.57 4.81 2.80
C ALA A 23 1.22 3.32 2.90
N ALA A 24 -0.06 2.95 2.75
CA ALA A 24 -0.49 1.55 2.75
C ALA A 24 0.17 0.74 1.63
N LYS A 25 0.23 1.31 0.42
CA LYS A 25 0.91 0.71 -0.73
C LYS A 25 2.41 0.54 -0.50
N ALA A 26 3.07 1.55 0.05
CA ALA A 26 4.51 1.49 0.36
C ALA A 26 4.79 0.37 1.37
N ILE A 27 3.98 0.25 2.42
CA ILE A 27 4.09 -0.85 3.40
C ILE A 27 3.92 -2.20 2.71
N SER A 28 2.91 -2.36 1.85
CA SER A 28 2.67 -3.60 1.11
C SER A 28 3.86 -3.97 0.21
N TYR A 29 4.42 -2.97 -0.51
CA TYR A 29 5.59 -3.14 -1.36
C TYR A 29 6.82 -3.59 -0.57
N PHE A 30 7.18 -2.86 0.49
CA PHE A 30 8.38 -3.19 1.26
C PHE A 30 8.24 -4.52 1.99
N THR A 31 7.05 -4.83 2.52
CA THR A 31 6.78 -6.16 3.10
C THR A 31 6.96 -7.27 2.07
N GLN A 32 6.51 -7.06 0.83
CA GLN A 32 6.72 -8.02 -0.25
C GLN A 32 8.22 -8.21 -0.55
N GLN A 33 8.97 -7.11 -0.66
CA GLN A 33 10.42 -7.14 -0.92
C GLN A 33 11.19 -7.84 0.20
N GLU A 34 10.80 -7.63 1.46
CA GLU A 34 11.44 -8.25 2.63
C GLU A 34 11.14 -9.75 2.76
N THR A 35 9.92 -10.16 2.41
CA THR A 35 9.46 -11.55 2.57
C THR A 35 9.70 -12.42 1.33
N GLY A 36 9.88 -11.80 0.15
CA GLY A 36 9.88 -12.49 -1.15
C GLY A 36 8.53 -13.14 -1.49
N GLY A 37 7.47 -12.80 -0.75
CA GLY A 37 6.16 -13.42 -0.83
C GLY A 37 5.16 -12.65 -1.71
N THR A 38 3.88 -12.94 -1.52
CA THR A 38 2.79 -12.15 -2.11
C THR A 38 2.65 -10.83 -1.35
N SER A 39 2.29 -9.76 -2.06
CA SER A 39 1.95 -8.49 -1.42
C SER A 39 0.77 -8.62 -0.48
N VAL A 40 0.77 -7.79 0.56
CA VAL A 40 -0.33 -7.76 1.52
C VAL A 40 -1.56 -7.16 0.82
N PRO A 41 -2.71 -7.87 0.80
CA PRO A 41 -3.92 -7.35 0.20
C PRO A 41 -4.37 -6.08 0.95
N GLN A 42 -4.92 -5.12 0.21
CA GLN A 42 -5.32 -3.83 0.76
C GLN A 42 -6.72 -3.41 0.30
N VAL A 43 -7.41 -2.69 1.18
CA VAL A 43 -8.73 -2.08 0.98
C VAL A 43 -8.61 -0.57 1.20
N GLU A 44 -9.02 0.22 0.22
CA GLU A 44 -8.89 1.68 0.27
C GLU A 44 -10.25 2.37 0.46
N ILE A 45 -10.33 3.28 1.42
CA ILE A 45 -11.50 4.09 1.72
C ILE A 45 -11.09 5.56 1.51
N PRO A 46 -11.21 6.07 0.26
CA PRO A 46 -10.79 7.42 -0.06
C PRO A 46 -11.73 8.46 0.56
N THR A 47 -11.17 9.44 1.26
CA THR A 47 -11.89 10.62 1.78
C THR A 47 -11.57 11.90 0.99
N THR A 48 -10.70 11.80 -0.01
CA THR A 48 -10.36 12.90 -0.92
C THR A 48 -10.29 12.41 -2.38
N LEU A 49 -10.40 13.33 -3.34
CA LEU A 49 -10.32 13.04 -4.78
C LEU A 49 -8.86 12.94 -5.27
N SER A 50 -8.02 12.14 -4.59
CA SER A 50 -6.59 12.01 -4.91
C SER A 50 -6.30 11.08 -6.09
N ALA A 51 -7.24 10.20 -6.43
CA ALA A 51 -7.11 9.11 -7.38
C ALA A 51 -6.02 8.07 -7.05
N ALA A 52 -5.38 8.16 -5.87
CA ALA A 52 -4.36 7.21 -5.45
C ALA A 52 -4.91 5.77 -5.44
N GLU A 53 -6.17 5.56 -5.07
CA GLU A 53 -6.85 4.28 -5.08
C GLU A 53 -6.94 3.59 -6.46
N PHE A 54 -6.74 4.33 -7.56
CA PHE A 54 -6.80 3.82 -8.94
C PHE A 54 -5.43 3.52 -9.56
N THR A 55 -4.34 3.79 -8.85
CA THR A 55 -2.98 3.66 -9.42
C THR A 55 -2.24 2.46 -8.87
N MET A 56 -1.25 2.00 -9.62
CA MET A 56 -0.24 1.01 -9.20
C MET A 56 1.00 1.66 -8.56
N SER A 57 0.88 2.91 -8.12
CA SER A 57 2.01 3.71 -7.64
C SER A 57 1.76 4.25 -6.24
N ALA A 58 2.85 4.52 -5.52
CA ALA A 58 2.84 5.17 -4.22
C ALA A 58 3.95 6.22 -4.15
N GLY A 59 3.60 7.45 -3.76
CA GLY A 59 4.56 8.52 -3.49
C GLY A 59 4.83 8.67 -2.00
N PHE A 60 6.09 8.80 -1.61
CA PHE A 60 6.48 9.06 -0.24
C PHE A 60 7.82 9.81 -0.17
N THR A 61 8.17 10.31 1.01
CA THR A 61 9.45 10.97 1.24
C THR A 61 10.46 9.93 1.75
N SER A 62 11.63 9.84 1.13
CA SER A 62 12.72 8.98 1.59
C SER A 62 13.33 9.49 2.89
N GLU A 63 14.13 8.66 3.57
CA GLU A 63 14.87 9.09 4.76
C GLU A 63 15.84 10.25 4.48
N GLN A 64 16.33 10.38 3.25
CA GLN A 64 17.15 11.54 2.83
C GLN A 64 16.32 12.81 2.54
N GLY A 65 15.00 12.78 2.74
CA GLY A 65 14.10 13.92 2.51
C GLY A 65 13.68 14.12 1.05
N HIS A 66 13.99 13.18 0.16
CA HIS A 66 13.62 13.28 -1.25
C HIS A 66 12.22 12.71 -1.50
N LYS A 67 11.40 13.43 -2.29
CA LYS A 67 10.14 12.90 -2.78
C LYS A 67 10.43 11.81 -3.82
N THR A 68 10.08 10.58 -3.49
CA THR A 68 10.30 9.40 -4.32
C THR A 68 9.00 8.61 -4.47
N GLY A 69 9.03 7.52 -5.23
CA GLY A 69 7.88 6.64 -5.35
C GLY A 69 8.23 5.27 -5.89
N VAL A 70 7.29 4.35 -5.72
CA VAL A 70 7.34 3.00 -6.28
C VAL A 70 6.17 2.80 -7.23
N ALA A 71 6.37 2.00 -8.26
CA ALA A 71 5.31 1.58 -9.18
C ALA A 71 5.40 0.06 -9.37
N SER A 72 4.35 -0.66 -8.96
CA SER A 72 4.32 -2.12 -9.02
C SER A 72 2.89 -2.63 -9.08
N THR A 73 2.65 -3.69 -9.85
CA THR A 73 1.34 -4.35 -9.88
C THR A 73 0.97 -4.99 -8.54
N ALA A 74 1.97 -5.22 -7.69
CA ALA A 74 1.79 -5.79 -6.37
C ALA A 74 1.08 -4.84 -5.40
N VAL A 75 1.13 -3.52 -5.64
CA VAL A 75 0.50 -2.50 -4.78
C VAL A 75 -0.85 -2.02 -5.29
N ILE A 76 -1.47 -2.73 -6.24
CA ILE A 76 -2.80 -2.38 -6.73
C ILE A 76 -3.83 -2.70 -5.62
N PRO A 77 -4.67 -1.73 -5.22
CA PRO A 77 -5.80 -1.98 -4.32
C PRO A 77 -6.70 -3.11 -4.81
N LYS A 78 -7.10 -4.01 -3.91
CA LYS A 78 -7.99 -5.13 -4.28
C LYS A 78 -9.45 -4.71 -4.29
N VAL A 79 -9.80 -3.81 -3.38
CA VAL A 79 -11.13 -3.21 -3.26
C VAL A 79 -10.92 -1.76 -2.87
N TRP A 80 -11.76 -0.87 -3.41
CA TRP A 80 -11.87 0.49 -2.90
C TRP A 80 -13.35 0.87 -2.80
N MET A 81 -13.65 1.76 -1.85
CA MET A 81 -15.01 2.27 -1.70
C MET A 81 -15.28 3.36 -2.73
N ARG A 82 -16.40 3.25 -3.45
CA ARG A 82 -16.89 4.33 -4.31
C ARG A 82 -17.62 5.36 -3.44
N PRO A 83 -17.26 6.66 -3.50
CA PRO A 83 -18.08 7.70 -2.89
C PRO A 83 -19.51 7.65 -3.47
N ARG A 84 -20.50 7.85 -2.61
CA ARG A 84 -21.93 7.88 -2.98
C ARG A 84 -22.32 9.23 -3.57
#